data_AF-A0A535IRM9-F1
#
_entry.id   AF-A0A535IRM9-F1
#
_cell.length_a   1.000
_cell.length_b   1.000
_cell.length_c   1.000
_cell.angle_alpha   90.00
_cell.angle_beta   90.00
_cell.angle_gamma   90.00
#
_symmetry.space_group_name_H-M   'P 1'
#
loop_
_entity.id
_entity.type
_entity.pdbx_description
1 polymer ?
#
loop_
_entity_poly.entity_id
_entity_poly.type
_entity_poly.pdbx_seq_one_letter_code
_entity_poly.pdbx_strand_id
1 'polypeptide(L)'
;MSQARLVAGAGGLDRLVRSVNVMEVPDILDWVQPDELLLTTAYPLRDDRVALDQLVPRLADRGLAGMAIKPTRYIGSIPPIMADEAERLGFPLIELPPPASFNE
;
A
#
# COMPACT_ATOMS: atom_id res chain seq x y z
N MET A 1 19.61 -1.93 11.03
CA MET A 1 18.96 -1.42 9.81
C MET A 1 17.59 -2.07 9.72
N SER A 2 16.50 -1.30 9.83
CA SER A 2 15.16 -1.85 9.62
C SER A 2 14.85 -1.73 8.13
N GLN A 3 14.82 -2.85 7.40
CA GLN A 3 14.60 -2.83 5.96
C GLN A 3 13.11 -3.04 5.64
N ALA A 4 12.57 -2.20 4.77
CA ALA A 4 11.32 -2.47 4.10
C ALA A 4 11.46 -3.69 3.19
N ARG A 5 10.38 -4.47 3.04
CA ARG A 5 10.36 -5.71 2.28
C ARG A 5 9.36 -5.60 1.14
N LEU A 6 9.78 -5.89 -0.08
CA LEU A 6 8.84 -6.08 -1.18
C LEU A 6 8.06 -7.39 -0.94
N VAL A 7 6.74 -7.29 -0.92
CA VAL A 7 5.83 -8.41 -0.69
C VAL A 7 5.41 -9.04 -2.01
N ALA A 8 5.10 -8.19 -2.99
CA ALA A 8 4.62 -8.56 -4.32
C ALA A 8 4.76 -7.38 -5.29
N GLY A 9 4.54 -7.63 -6.58
CA GLY A 9 4.48 -6.60 -7.62
C GLY A 9 5.84 -6.20 -8.16
N ALA A 10 6.80 -7.14 -8.19
CA ALA A 10 8.17 -6.86 -8.64
C ALA A 10 8.25 -6.32 -10.08
N GLY A 11 7.26 -6.65 -10.93
CA GLY A 11 7.16 -6.11 -12.29
C GLY A 11 6.91 -4.60 -12.39
N GLY A 12 6.62 -3.91 -11.28
CA GLY A 12 6.39 -2.47 -11.25
C GLY A 12 7.49 -1.65 -10.59
N LEU A 13 8.65 -2.23 -10.27
CA LEU A 13 9.72 -1.53 -9.54
C LEU A 13 10.31 -0.33 -10.29
N ASP A 14 10.18 -0.29 -11.62
CA ASP A 14 10.65 0.81 -12.46
C ASP A 14 9.61 1.95 -12.60
N ARG A 15 8.45 1.86 -11.90
CA ARG A 15 7.44 2.93 -11.91
C ARG A 15 7.99 4.20 -11.27
N LEU A 16 7.72 5.34 -11.90
CA LEU A 16 8.10 6.64 -11.38
C LEU A 16 7.26 6.99 -10.15
N VAL A 17 7.93 7.33 -9.04
CA VAL A 17 7.28 7.93 -7.87
C VAL A 17 7.47 9.45 -7.94
N ARG A 18 6.39 10.21 -8.13
CA ARG A 18 6.43 11.68 -8.18
C ARG A 18 6.18 12.33 -6.83
N SER A 19 5.36 11.69 -6.01
CA SER A 19 4.98 12.18 -4.69
C SER A 19 4.62 11.02 -3.77
N VAL A 20 4.55 11.32 -2.48
CA VAL A 20 4.14 10.39 -1.43
C VAL A 20 2.88 10.93 -0.80
N ASN A 21 1.91 10.05 -0.55
CA ASN A 21 0.63 10.38 0.07
C ASN A 21 0.39 9.44 1.26
N VAL A 22 -0.23 9.92 2.33
CA VAL A 22 -0.51 9.13 3.53
C VAL A 22 -2.01 8.94 3.67
N MET A 23 -2.44 7.68 3.75
CA MET A 23 -3.83 7.35 3.99
C MET A 23 -4.18 7.46 5.48
N GLU A 24 -5.03 8.43 5.82
CA GLU A 24 -5.57 8.60 7.20
C GLU A 24 -7.07 8.37 7.29
N VAL A 25 -7.78 8.36 6.16
CA VAL A 25 -9.24 8.19 6.04
C VAL A 25 -9.59 7.05 5.07
N PRO A 26 -10.76 6.40 5.21
CA PRO A 26 -11.16 5.28 4.35
C PRO A 26 -11.38 5.69 2.88
N ASP A 27 -11.82 6.92 2.64
CA ASP A 27 -12.18 7.44 1.30
C ASP A 27 -10.98 8.00 0.52
N ILE A 28 -9.79 7.44 0.74
CA ILE A 28 -8.53 7.94 0.17
C ILE A 28 -8.53 8.00 -1.36
N LEU A 29 -9.34 7.18 -2.02
CA LEU A 29 -9.41 7.09 -3.48
C LEU A 29 -9.76 8.42 -4.15
N ASP A 30 -10.48 9.32 -3.49
CA ASP A 30 -10.82 10.63 -4.04
C ASP A 30 -9.67 11.64 -3.97
N TRP A 31 -8.60 11.30 -3.25
CA TRP A 31 -7.49 12.19 -2.90
C TRP A 31 -6.13 11.72 -3.41
N VAL A 32 -6.07 10.57 -4.09
CA VAL A 32 -4.83 10.07 -4.69
C VAL A 32 -4.64 10.59 -6.11
N GLN A 33 -3.38 10.74 -6.49
CA GLN A 33 -2.97 11.10 -7.85
C GLN A 33 -2.16 9.97 -8.49
N PRO A 34 -2.11 9.90 -9.83
CA PRO A 34 -1.18 9.01 -10.53
C PRO A 34 0.27 9.26 -10.11
N ASP A 35 1.11 8.22 -10.24
CA ASP A 35 2.52 8.23 -9.87
C ASP A 35 2.81 8.47 -8.37
N GLU A 36 1.79 8.38 -7.49
CA GLU A 36 1.97 8.43 -6.04
C GLU A 36 2.39 7.09 -5.45
N LEU A 37 3.26 7.14 -4.43
CA LEU A 37 3.46 6.05 -3.48
C LEU A 37 2.58 6.28 -2.25
N LEU A 38 1.60 5.39 -2.03
CA LEU A 38 0.73 5.50 -0.86
C LEU A 38 1.37 4.86 0.38
N LEU A 39 1.44 5.60 1.48
CA LEU A 39 1.83 5.11 2.80
C LEU A 39 0.58 4.88 3.66
N THR A 40 0.51 3.75 4.34
CA THR A 40 -0.65 3.46 5.21
C THR A 40 -0.32 2.51 6.35
N THR A 41 -1.08 2.61 7.43
CA THR A 41 -1.16 1.55 8.45
C THR A 41 -2.36 0.62 8.21
N ALA A 42 -3.19 0.96 7.22
CA ALA A 42 -4.51 0.40 6.93
C ALA A 42 -5.50 0.44 8.12
N TYR A 43 -5.19 1.22 9.17
CA TYR A 43 -6.04 1.37 10.35
C TYR A 43 -7.48 1.81 10.04
N PRO A 44 -7.72 2.75 9.09
CA PRO A 44 -9.09 3.16 8.74
C PRO A 44 -9.95 2.02 8.18
N LEU A 45 -9.33 0.98 7.62
CA LEU A 45 -10.01 -0.16 6.98
C LEU A 45 -9.95 -1.45 7.82
N ARG A 46 -9.41 -1.44 9.03
CA ARG A 46 -9.11 -2.66 9.82
C ARG A 46 -10.32 -3.57 10.06
N ASP A 47 -11.52 -2.99 10.14
CA ASP A 47 -12.77 -3.69 10.41
C ASP A 47 -13.56 -4.00 9.11
N ASP A 48 -13.05 -3.57 7.96
CA ASP A 48 -13.64 -3.77 6.63
C ASP A 48 -12.70 -4.58 5.73
N ARG A 49 -12.86 -5.91 5.79
CA ARG A 49 -12.09 -6.86 4.98
C ARG A 49 -12.28 -6.62 3.48
N VAL A 50 -13.50 -6.30 3.05
CA VAL A 50 -13.78 -6.09 1.64
C VAL A 50 -13.05 -4.86 1.13
N ALA A 51 -13.03 -3.78 1.91
CA ALA A 51 -12.29 -2.58 1.54
C ALA A 51 -10.77 -2.81 1.47
N LEU A 52 -10.21 -3.59 2.41
CA LEU A 52 -8.79 -3.99 2.40
C LEU A 52 -8.44 -4.81 1.16
N ASP A 53 -9.23 -5.85 0.88
CA ASP A 53 -9.01 -6.74 -0.27
C ASP A 53 -9.07 -5.96 -1.60
N GLN A 54 -9.94 -4.95 -1.67
CA GLN A 54 -10.11 -4.08 -2.83
C GLN A 54 -9.13 -2.90 -2.89
N LEU A 55 -8.25 -2.71 -1.90
CA LEU A 55 -7.40 -1.52 -1.84
C LEU A 55 -6.37 -1.52 -2.99
N VAL A 56 -5.61 -2.60 -3.14
CA VAL A 56 -4.61 -2.76 -4.20
C VAL A 56 -5.19 -2.55 -5.60
N PRO A 57 -6.25 -3.29 -6.03
CA PRO A 57 -6.78 -3.12 -7.38
C PRO A 57 -7.31 -1.70 -7.63
N ARG A 58 -7.93 -1.05 -6.63
CA ARG A 58 -8.42 0.33 -6.76
C ARG A 58 -7.31 1.37 -6.87
N LEU A 59 -6.21 1.21 -6.14
CA LEU A 59 -5.05 2.10 -6.26
C LEU A 59 -4.30 1.90 -7.59
N ALA A 60 -4.15 0.64 -8.02
CA ALA A 60 -3.55 0.31 -9.31
C ALA A 60 -4.35 0.89 -10.48
N ASP A 61 -5.68 0.81 -10.44
CA ASP A 61 -6.59 1.40 -11.44
C ASP A 61 -6.45 2.93 -11.54
N ARG A 62 -6.13 3.59 -10.43
CA ARG A 62 -5.84 5.04 -10.38
C ARG A 62 -4.41 5.42 -10.80
N GLY A 63 -3.60 4.44 -11.20
CA GLY A 63 -2.25 4.69 -11.73
C GLY A 63 -1.21 5.02 -10.66
N LEU A 64 -1.41 4.58 -9.42
CA LEU A 64 -0.40 4.78 -8.38
C LEU A 64 0.86 3.95 -8.67
N ALA A 65 1.99 4.48 -8.24
CA ALA A 65 3.30 3.85 -8.40
C ALA A 65 3.46 2.62 -7.48
N GLY A 66 2.78 2.60 -6.34
CA GLY A 66 2.80 1.49 -5.39
C GLY A 66 2.16 1.85 -4.05
N MET A 67 2.28 0.94 -3.08
CA MET A 67 1.87 1.18 -1.70
C MET A 67 2.85 0.56 -0.71
N ALA A 68 3.19 1.30 0.35
CA ALA A 68 3.89 0.77 1.51
C ALA A 68 2.98 0.74 2.74
N ILE A 69 2.86 -0.43 3.35
CA ILE A 69 1.94 -0.72 4.44
C ILE A 69 2.70 -1.13 5.70
N LYS A 70 2.27 -0.62 6.85
CA LYS A 70 2.75 -0.99 8.18
C LYS A 70 1.69 -1.83 8.92
N PRO A 71 1.64 -3.17 8.72
CA PRO A 71 0.50 -3.98 9.14
C PRO A 71 0.45 -4.28 10.64
N THR A 72 1.62 -4.37 11.29
CA THR A 72 1.83 -5.08 12.56
C THR A 72 1.03 -4.53 13.74
N ARG A 73 0.55 -3.28 13.68
CA ARG A 73 -0.18 -2.65 14.79
C ARG A 73 -1.70 -2.74 14.68
N TYR A 74 -2.25 -2.98 13.49
CA TYR A 74 -3.70 -2.81 13.27
C TYR A 74 -4.36 -3.95 12.50
N ILE A 75 -3.75 -4.44 11.43
CA ILE A 75 -4.31 -5.56 10.63
C ILE A 75 -3.55 -6.87 10.83
N GLY A 76 -2.47 -6.86 11.62
CA GLY A 76 -1.65 -8.02 11.95
C GLY A 76 -0.71 -8.41 10.82
N SER A 77 -1.26 -8.88 9.70
CA SER A 77 -0.53 -9.26 8.49
C SER A 77 -1.23 -8.73 7.25
N ILE A 78 -0.48 -8.54 6.17
CA ILE A 78 -1.05 -8.24 4.85
C ILE A 78 -1.91 -9.44 4.41
N PRO A 79 -3.21 -9.23 4.09
CA PRO A 79 -4.05 -10.27 3.51
C PRO A 79 -3.42 -10.89 2.26
N PRO A 80 -3.42 -12.22 2.10
CA PRO A 80 -2.83 -12.89 0.93
C PRO A 80 -3.37 -12.34 -0.41
N ILE A 81 -4.68 -12.08 -0.47
CA ILE A 81 -5.33 -11.52 -1.65
C ILE A 81 -4.75 -10.16 -2.09
N MET A 82 -4.31 -9.32 -1.15
CA MET A 82 -3.64 -8.06 -1.50
C MET A 82 -2.29 -8.31 -2.19
N ALA A 83 -1.54 -9.32 -1.73
CA ALA A 83 -0.27 -9.70 -2.34
C ALA A 83 -0.48 -10.35 -3.72
N ASP A 84 -1.49 -11.22 -3.85
CA ASP A 84 -1.84 -11.87 -5.12
C ASP A 84 -2.25 -10.84 -6.18
N GLU A 85 -3.10 -9.87 -5.82
CA GLU A 85 -3.50 -8.78 -6.72
C GLU A 85 -2.32 -7.86 -7.05
N ALA A 86 -1.46 -7.56 -6.08
CA ALA A 86 -0.26 -6.75 -6.28
C ALA A 86 0.69 -7.41 -7.29
N GLU A 87 0.92 -8.72 -7.17
CA GLU A 87 1.74 -9.48 -8.10
C GLU A 87 1.12 -9.49 -9.50
N ARG A 88 -0.18 -9.83 -9.58
CA ARG A 88 -0.94 -9.90 -10.83
C ARG A 88 -0.93 -8.57 -11.60
N LEU A 89 -0.99 -7.44 -10.90
CA LEU A 89 -1.03 -6.10 -11.46
C LEU A 89 0.35 -5.47 -11.65
N GLY A 90 1.42 -6.16 -11.22
CA GLY A 90 2.75 -5.57 -11.13
C GLY A 90 2.75 -4.29 -10.29
N PHE A 91 1.94 -4.22 -9.24
CA PHE A 91 1.78 -3.07 -8.36
C PHE A 91 2.66 -3.29 -7.11
N PRO A 92 3.76 -2.54 -6.92
CA PRO A 92 4.65 -2.73 -5.79
C PRO A 92 3.91 -2.62 -4.45
N LEU A 93 3.87 -3.72 -3.70
CA LEU A 93 3.35 -3.78 -2.34
C LEU A 93 4.51 -3.98 -1.37
N ILE A 94 4.77 -2.99 -0.54
CA ILE A 94 5.93 -2.94 0.34
C ILE A 94 5.48 -3.05 1.79
N GLU A 95 6.04 -3.99 2.54
CA GLU A 95 5.85 -4.06 3.99
C GLU A 95 6.91 -3.22 4.69
N LEU A 96 6.44 -2.28 5.52
CA LEU A 96 7.29 -1.45 6.35
C LEU A 96 7.57 -2.13 7.69
N PRO A 97 8.81 -2.06 8.19
CA PRO A 97 9.17 -2.70 9.44
C PRO A 97 8.53 -1.96 10.64
N PRO A 98 8.29 -2.63 11.78
CA PRO A 98 7.68 -2.03 12.97
C PRO A 98 8.28 -0.70 13.46
N PRO A 99 9.62 -0.48 13.45
CA PRO A 99 10.21 0.79 13.88
C PRO A 99 10.07 1.94 12.87
N ALA A 100 9.56 1.71 11.64
CA ALA A 100 9.41 2.77 10.66
C ALA A 100 8.44 3.86 11.15
N SER A 101 8.82 5.13 11.00
CA SER A 101 7.96 6.30 11.26
C SER A 101 7.63 6.99 9.93
N PHE A 102 6.50 7.69 9.87
CA PHE A 102 6.11 8.52 8.72
C PHE A 102 6.54 9.99 8.87
N ASN A 103 7.49 10.26 9.77
CA ASN A 103 7.99 11.61 10.02
C ASN A 103 9.21 11.88 9.13
N GLU A 104 9.12 12.95 8.35
CA GLU A 104 10.27 13.76 7.90
C GLU A 104 10.20 15.13 8.59
#